data_AF-A0ABD2II78-F1
#
_entry.id   AF-A0ABD2II78-F1
#
_cell.length_a   1.000
_cell.length_b   1.000
_cell.length_c   1.000
_cell.angle_alpha   90.00
_cell.angle_beta   90.00
_cell.angle_gamma   90.00
#
_symmetry.space_group_name_H-M   'P 1'
#
loop_
_entity.id
_entity.type
_entity.pdbx_description
1 polymer ?
#
loop_
_entity_poly.entity_id
_entity_poly.type
_entity_poly.pdbx_seq_one_letter_code
_entity_poly.pdbx_strand_id
1 'polypeptide(L)'
;MADASSNVTEISGTAIFVAYAMAFLELGTLIPTIPILAFCSSIVYKTSILHRNLKGILLAQLFGILMSLWPRVFLLVDKVFVAKNFFLLAPNFISGASMAAMTFNNIAGHVLIVERMCATVYVNTYERYSSWAFTVVWLSITLNENIRTGRQLAPNFLCHFITVFTAFVVAMNYQFGIIASAENMLIFFQAVYLVHAVINLALPVAMLCYHPLLNRKAKASLAIIKKFVTNSSAVSPHEGTAQPLDTDGRPFSERIQQENQDKEAYFKQLASAWGDKA
;
A
#
# COMPACT_ATOMS: atom_id res chain seq x y z
N MET A 1 33.70 35.43 6.88
CA MET A 1 32.24 35.28 7.06
C MET A 1 31.61 36.56 6.56
N ALA A 2 31.43 36.65 5.24
CA ALA A 2 30.79 37.78 4.59
C ALA A 2 29.26 37.59 4.67
N ASP A 3 28.53 38.69 4.78
CA ASP A 3 27.08 38.77 4.91
C ASP A 3 26.33 37.94 3.85
N ALA A 4 26.00 36.69 4.18
CA ALA A 4 25.09 35.85 3.40
C ALA A 4 23.60 36.25 3.63
N SER A 5 23.34 37.32 4.38
CA SER A 5 22.00 37.77 4.79
C SER A 5 21.31 38.68 3.77
N SER A 6 22.01 39.19 2.75
CA SER A 6 21.47 40.20 1.82
C SER A 6 20.97 39.66 0.48
N ASN A 7 21.19 38.38 0.16
CA ASN A 7 20.70 37.75 -1.08
C ASN A 7 19.57 36.76 -0.82
N VAL A 8 18.68 37.04 0.15
CA VAL A 8 17.36 36.37 0.16
C VAL A 8 16.58 36.95 -1.01
N THR A 9 16.77 36.35 -2.19
CA THR A 9 15.96 36.64 -3.37
C THR A 9 14.50 36.49 -2.97
N GLU A 10 13.75 37.57 -3.12
CA GLU A 10 12.33 37.64 -2.81
C GLU A 10 11.61 36.53 -3.59
N ILE A 11 11.09 35.52 -2.87
CA ILE A 11 10.36 34.41 -3.48
C ILE A 11 9.07 34.98 -4.07
N SER A 12 8.90 34.81 -5.38
CA SER A 12 7.71 35.19 -6.11
C SER A 12 6.45 34.62 -5.46
N GLY A 13 5.43 35.48 -5.31
CA GLY A 13 4.12 35.07 -4.78
C GLY A 13 3.49 33.91 -5.57
N THR A 14 3.80 33.78 -6.86
CA THR A 14 3.34 32.66 -7.69
C THR A 14 3.95 31.33 -7.24
N ALA A 15 5.25 31.29 -6.93
CA ALA A 15 5.91 30.08 -6.46
C ALA A 15 5.33 29.61 -5.12
N ILE A 16 5.07 30.56 -4.22
CA ILE A 16 4.41 30.30 -2.94
C ILE A 16 3.01 29.73 -3.15
N PHE A 17 2.20 30.35 -4.01
CA PHE A 17 0.85 29.87 -4.33
C PHE A 17 0.85 28.44 -4.87
N VAL A 18 1.75 28.13 -5.82
CA VAL A 18 1.89 26.79 -6.40
C VAL A 18 2.29 25.76 -5.33
N ALA A 19 3.26 26.10 -4.46
CA ALA A 19 3.68 25.22 -3.38
C ALA A 19 2.53 24.93 -2.39
N TYR A 20 1.74 25.94 -2.03
CA TYR A 20 0.55 25.74 -1.19
C TYR A 20 -0.50 24.87 -1.88
N ALA A 21 -0.79 25.09 -3.17
CA ALA A 21 -1.73 24.25 -3.91
C ALA A 21 -1.30 22.77 -3.90
N MET A 22 -0.02 22.49 -4.13
CA MET A 22 0.52 21.13 -4.03
C MET A 22 0.47 20.57 -2.61
N ALA A 23 0.68 21.38 -1.58
CA ALA A 23 0.57 20.97 -0.17
C ALA A 23 -0.88 20.61 0.21
N PHE A 24 -1.87 21.34 -0.30
CA PHE A 24 -3.28 20.99 -0.12
C PHE A 24 -3.65 19.69 -0.84
N LEU A 25 -3.14 19.48 -2.07
CA LEU A 25 -3.31 18.20 -2.76
C LEU A 25 -2.65 17.06 -1.99
N GLU A 26 -1.45 17.28 -1.43
CA GLU A 26 -0.76 16.31 -0.58
C GLU A 26 -1.64 15.95 0.62
N LEU A 27 -2.14 16.94 1.36
CA LEU A 27 -3.05 16.73 2.48
C LEU A 27 -4.31 15.94 2.08
N GLY A 28 -4.90 16.29 0.92
CA GLY A 28 -6.05 15.59 0.35
C GLY A 28 -5.79 14.11 0.04
N THR A 29 -4.55 13.75 -0.30
CA THR A 29 -4.15 12.34 -0.49
C THR A 29 -3.84 11.61 0.82
N LEU A 30 -3.30 12.30 1.83
CA LEU A 30 -2.96 11.69 3.12
C LEU A 30 -4.20 11.30 3.93
N ILE A 31 -5.24 12.14 3.92
CA ILE A 31 -6.50 11.89 4.65
C ILE A 31 -7.12 10.52 4.33
N PRO A 32 -7.36 10.14 3.06
CA PRO A 32 -7.89 8.82 2.72
C PRO A 32 -6.86 7.70 2.88
N THR A 33 -5.55 8.00 2.87
CA THR A 33 -4.51 6.97 3.03
C THR A 33 -4.61 6.29 4.39
N ILE A 34 -4.86 7.03 5.47
CA ILE A 34 -4.95 6.47 6.84
C ILE A 34 -6.05 5.38 6.97
N PRO A 35 -7.32 5.64 6.64
CA PRO A 35 -8.37 4.63 6.74
C PRO A 35 -8.16 3.47 5.76
N ILE A 36 -7.65 3.72 4.55
CA ILE A 36 -7.32 2.65 3.58
C ILE A 36 -6.21 1.76 4.13
N LEU A 37 -5.18 2.35 4.75
CA LEU A 37 -4.07 1.62 5.36
C LEU A 37 -4.54 0.76 6.53
N ALA A 38 -5.39 1.30 7.39
CA ALA A 38 -5.99 0.56 8.51
C ALA A 38 -6.87 -0.60 8.01
N PHE A 39 -7.70 -0.35 6.99
CA PHE A 39 -8.53 -1.37 6.35
C PHE A 39 -7.69 -2.47 5.71
N CYS A 40 -6.67 -2.10 4.93
CA CYS A 40 -5.74 -3.04 4.30
C CYS A 40 -5.00 -3.88 5.34
N SER A 41 -4.47 -3.26 6.39
CA SER A 41 -3.78 -3.94 7.49
C SER A 41 -4.69 -4.96 8.19
N SER A 42 -5.95 -4.59 8.43
CA SER A 42 -6.95 -5.48 9.02
C SER A 42 -7.22 -6.71 8.14
N ILE A 43 -7.37 -6.52 6.82
CA ILE A 43 -7.58 -7.63 5.88
C ILE A 43 -6.37 -8.54 5.81
N VAL A 44 -5.16 -7.98 5.67
CA VAL A 44 -3.92 -8.76 5.64
C VAL A 44 -3.75 -9.55 6.94
N TYR A 45 -3.99 -8.91 8.09
CA TYR A 45 -3.90 -9.55 9.40
C TYR A 45 -4.91 -10.71 9.56
N LYS A 46 -6.16 -10.53 9.12
CA LYS A 46 -7.22 -11.56 9.21
C LYS A 46 -7.11 -12.66 8.14
N THR A 47 -6.16 -12.57 7.21
CA THR A 47 -6.03 -13.58 6.15
C THR A 47 -5.11 -14.72 6.58
N SER A 48 -5.73 -15.81 7.03
CA SER A 48 -5.06 -17.06 7.44
C SER A 48 -4.44 -17.83 6.28
N ILE A 49 -4.95 -17.66 5.05
CA ILE A 49 -4.47 -18.35 3.84
C ILE A 49 -3.10 -17.80 3.39
N LEU A 50 -2.74 -16.60 3.83
CA LEU A 50 -1.48 -15.97 3.42
C LEU A 50 -0.30 -16.61 4.17
N HIS A 51 0.73 -17.00 3.43
CA HIS A 51 1.97 -17.52 4.02
C HIS A 51 2.54 -16.54 5.04
N ARG A 52 3.05 -17.04 6.17
CA ARG A 52 3.49 -16.21 7.31
C ARG A 52 4.56 -15.18 6.92
N ASN A 53 5.48 -15.54 6.02
CA ASN A 53 6.52 -14.63 5.53
C ASN A 53 5.93 -13.48 4.71
N LEU A 54 5.08 -13.80 3.71
CA LEU A 54 4.43 -12.78 2.89
C LEU A 54 3.56 -11.85 3.75
N LYS A 55 2.84 -12.41 4.72
CA LYS A 55 2.05 -11.63 5.68
C LYS A 55 2.92 -10.65 6.47
N GLY A 56 4.07 -11.13 6.98
CA GLY A 56 5.04 -10.29 7.68
C GLY A 56 5.56 -9.16 6.81
N ILE A 57 5.94 -9.45 5.56
CA ILE A 57 6.46 -8.45 4.60
C ILE A 57 5.38 -7.41 4.27
N LEU A 58 4.15 -7.83 3.97
CA LEU A 58 3.05 -6.90 3.68
C LEU A 58 2.72 -6.01 4.89
N LEU A 59 2.65 -6.58 6.10
CA LEU A 59 2.43 -5.79 7.32
C LEU A 59 3.59 -4.83 7.61
N ALA A 60 4.83 -5.25 7.39
CA ALA A 60 6.00 -4.39 7.50
C ALA A 60 5.90 -3.22 6.51
N GLN A 61 5.56 -3.48 5.24
CA GLN A 61 5.37 -2.42 4.24
C GLN A 61 4.25 -1.45 4.64
N LEU A 62 3.11 -1.95 5.13
CA LEU A 62 2.02 -1.09 5.61
C LEU A 62 2.45 -0.26 6.83
N PHE A 63 3.23 -0.84 7.75
CA PHE A 63 3.81 -0.13 8.89
C PHE A 63 4.79 0.96 8.45
N GLY A 64 5.65 0.69 7.47
CA GLY A 64 6.57 1.68 6.93
C GLY A 64 5.84 2.85 6.28
N ILE A 65 4.74 2.60 5.56
CA ILE A 65 3.86 3.66 5.04
C ILE A 65 3.32 4.48 6.20
N LEU A 66 2.77 3.85 7.25
CA LEU A 66 2.28 4.56 8.45
C LEU A 66 3.35 5.46 9.08
N MET A 67 4.57 4.93 9.26
CA MET A 67 5.70 5.68 9.80
C MET A 67 6.07 6.88 8.92
N SER A 68 5.89 6.79 7.60
CA SER A 68 6.16 7.90 6.69
C SER A 68 5.07 9.00 6.72
N LEU A 69 3.83 8.66 7.11
CA LEU A 69 2.71 9.60 7.17
C LEU A 69 2.86 10.59 8.32
N TRP A 70 3.26 10.12 9.50
CA TRP A 70 3.30 10.96 10.72
C TRP A 70 4.18 12.20 10.59
N PRO A 71 5.48 12.11 10.21
CA PRO A 71 6.33 13.27 9.99
C PRO A 71 5.72 14.26 8.99
N ARG A 72 5.07 13.76 7.93
CA ARG A 72 4.48 14.58 6.87
C ARG A 72 3.26 15.35 7.33
N VAL A 73 2.38 14.72 8.12
CA VAL A 73 1.22 15.42 8.71
C VAL A 73 1.70 16.56 9.59
N PHE A 74 2.72 16.35 10.43
CA PHE A 74 3.30 17.42 11.24
C PHE A 74 3.89 18.54 10.37
N LEU A 75 4.66 18.22 9.32
CA LEU A 75 5.20 19.22 8.39
C LEU A 75 4.09 20.00 7.67
N LEU A 76 3.01 19.35 7.27
CA LEU A 76 1.91 20.00 6.56
C LEU A 76 1.10 20.91 7.49
N VAL A 77 0.80 20.45 8.71
CA VAL A 77 0.13 21.30 9.70
C VAL A 77 0.98 22.54 9.97
N ASP A 78 2.29 22.38 10.13
CA ASP A 78 3.18 23.51 10.37
C ASP A 78 3.27 24.47 9.17
N LYS A 79 3.43 23.93 7.94
CA LYS A 79 3.45 24.71 6.68
C LYS A 79 2.15 25.51 6.45
N VAL A 80 1.01 24.92 6.77
CA VAL A 80 -0.32 25.51 6.50
C VAL A 80 -0.71 26.50 7.60
N PHE A 81 -0.43 26.19 8.86
CA PHE A 81 -0.99 26.94 10.00
C PHE A 81 0.01 27.82 10.76
N VAL A 82 1.32 27.52 10.75
CA VAL A 82 2.24 28.09 11.74
C VAL A 82 3.22 29.13 11.17
N ALA A 83 3.89 28.94 10.02
CA ALA A 83 4.92 29.91 9.60
C ALA A 83 5.33 29.96 8.12
N LYS A 84 5.69 31.18 7.66
CA LYS A 84 6.20 31.51 6.31
C LYS A 84 7.58 30.94 5.97
N ASN A 85 8.37 30.46 6.94
CA ASN A 85 9.79 30.10 6.74
C ASN A 85 10.08 28.58 6.77
N PHE A 86 9.11 27.74 7.11
CA PHE A 86 9.34 26.30 7.32
C PHE A 86 9.53 25.48 6.04
N PHE A 87 9.17 26.06 4.90
CA PHE A 87 9.46 25.45 3.60
C PHE A 87 10.96 25.31 3.33
N LEU A 88 11.81 26.11 3.97
CA LEU A 88 13.26 26.12 3.76
C LEU A 88 14.05 25.36 4.83
N LEU A 89 13.53 25.24 6.04
CA LEU A 89 14.22 24.65 7.20
C LEU A 89 13.28 23.73 7.98
N ALA A 90 12.86 22.63 7.35
CA ALA A 90 12.23 21.56 8.10
C ALA A 90 13.20 21.05 9.18
N PRO A 91 12.77 20.84 10.44
CA PRO A 91 13.63 20.35 11.50
C PRO A 91 14.30 19.05 11.07
N ASN A 92 15.63 18.98 11.22
CA ASN A 92 16.45 17.84 10.78
C ASN A 92 15.89 16.49 11.25
N PHE A 93 15.29 16.45 12.44
CA PHE A 93 14.66 15.25 12.99
C PHE A 93 13.45 14.78 12.15
N ILE A 94 12.55 15.68 11.74
CA ILE A 94 11.34 15.32 11.00
C ILE A 94 11.70 14.86 9.59
N SER A 95 12.63 15.58 8.94
CA SER A 95 13.19 15.18 7.64
C SER A 95 13.90 13.83 7.72
N GLY A 96 14.72 13.62 8.76
CA GLY A 96 15.41 12.35 9.01
C GLY A 96 14.45 11.18 9.24
N ALA A 97 13.39 11.37 10.04
CA ALA A 97 12.36 10.36 10.26
C ALA A 97 11.61 10.01 8.97
N SER A 98 11.28 11.01 8.15
CA SER A 98 10.64 10.80 6.84
C SER A 98 11.55 9.99 5.90
N MET A 99 12.84 10.34 5.83
CA MET A 99 13.84 9.62 5.03
C MET A 99 14.01 8.18 5.51
N ALA A 100 14.12 7.94 6.82
CA ALA A 100 14.23 6.61 7.38
C ALA A 100 13.02 5.73 7.04
N ALA A 101 11.80 6.28 7.14
CA ALA A 101 10.58 5.56 6.76
C ALA A 101 10.53 5.24 5.26
N MET A 102 10.97 6.16 4.40
CA MET A 102 11.07 5.93 2.96
C MET A 102 12.09 4.83 2.63
N THR A 103 13.26 4.86 3.24
CA THR A 103 14.28 3.81 3.09
C THR A 103 13.76 2.45 3.53
N PHE A 104 13.08 2.39 4.68
CA PHE A 104 12.48 1.16 5.18
C PHE A 104 11.43 0.59 4.21
N ASN A 105 10.56 1.43 3.64
CA ASN A 105 9.58 1.02 2.63
C ASN A 105 10.24 0.47 1.36
N ASN A 106 11.32 1.11 0.89
CA ASN A 106 12.06 0.65 -0.28
C ASN A 106 12.70 -0.73 -0.01
N ILE A 107 13.32 -0.91 1.16
CA ILE A 107 13.91 -2.19 1.56
C ILE A 107 12.81 -3.27 1.65
N ALA A 108 11.67 -2.97 2.27
CA ALA A 108 10.54 -3.92 2.37
C ALA A 108 10.04 -4.34 0.98
N GLY A 109 9.97 -3.40 0.02
CA GLY A 109 9.64 -3.68 -1.38
C GLY A 109 10.63 -4.63 -2.04
N HIS A 110 11.94 -4.40 -1.87
CA HIS A 110 12.97 -5.29 -2.40
C HIS A 110 12.95 -6.67 -1.74
N VAL A 111 12.76 -6.74 -0.43
CA VAL A 111 12.63 -8.02 0.30
C VAL A 111 11.45 -8.82 -0.22
N LEU A 112 10.33 -8.17 -0.55
CA LEU A 112 9.19 -8.83 -1.19
C LEU A 112 9.58 -9.45 -2.54
N ILE A 113 10.29 -8.70 -3.38
CA ILE A 113 10.73 -9.17 -4.71
C ILE A 113 11.68 -10.36 -4.56
N VAL A 114 12.67 -10.27 -3.67
CA VAL A 114 13.63 -11.35 -3.42
C VAL A 114 12.93 -12.59 -2.86
N GLU A 115 12.00 -12.43 -1.92
CA GLU A 115 11.23 -13.57 -1.39
C GLU A 115 10.47 -14.30 -2.50
N ARG A 116 9.86 -13.56 -3.43
CA ARG A 116 9.16 -14.13 -4.59
C ARG A 116 10.12 -14.86 -5.53
N MET A 117 11.25 -14.24 -5.86
CA MET A 117 12.28 -14.87 -6.71
C MET A 117 12.82 -16.16 -6.08
N CYS A 118 13.12 -16.14 -4.78
CA CYS A 118 13.56 -17.31 -4.04
C CYS A 118 12.49 -18.40 -4.00
N ALA A 119 11.22 -18.05 -3.75
CA ALA A 119 10.13 -19.03 -3.77
C ALA A 119 10.00 -19.73 -5.13
N THR A 120 10.27 -19.01 -6.22
CA THR A 120 10.31 -19.57 -7.58
C THR A 120 11.54 -20.46 -7.81
N VAL A 121 12.74 -20.04 -7.39
CA VAL A 121 13.99 -20.77 -7.67
C VAL A 121 14.15 -22.00 -6.78
N TYR A 122 13.79 -21.91 -5.51
CA TYR A 122 13.92 -23.01 -4.55
C TYR A 122 12.80 -24.07 -4.67
N VAL A 123 11.93 -23.97 -5.69
CA VAL A 123 11.04 -25.05 -6.11
C VAL A 123 11.83 -26.32 -6.46
N ASN A 124 13.05 -26.19 -6.99
CA ASN A 124 13.86 -27.34 -7.36
C ASN A 124 14.24 -28.24 -6.16
N THR A 125 14.21 -27.71 -4.94
CA THR A 125 14.42 -28.52 -3.73
C THR A 125 13.22 -29.45 -3.44
N TYR A 126 12.03 -29.11 -3.94
CA TYR A 126 10.83 -29.98 -3.91
C TYR A 126 10.84 -31.04 -5.03
N GLU A 127 11.58 -30.84 -6.12
CA GLU A 127 11.58 -31.69 -7.31
C GLU A 127 12.40 -32.98 -7.20
N ARG A 128 13.01 -33.27 -6.04
CA ARG A 128 14.01 -34.34 -5.89
C ARG A 128 13.52 -35.77 -6.17
N TYR A 129 12.23 -35.96 -6.48
CA TYR A 129 11.61 -37.28 -6.70
C TYR A 129 10.66 -37.38 -7.91
N SER A 130 10.78 -36.53 -8.94
CA SER A 130 9.80 -36.51 -10.01
C SER A 130 10.34 -36.73 -11.42
N SER A 131 9.52 -37.36 -12.28
CA SER A 131 9.84 -37.71 -13.66
C SER A 131 10.00 -36.47 -14.55
N TRP A 132 10.71 -36.60 -15.67
CA TRP A 132 10.93 -35.50 -16.63
C TRP A 132 9.63 -34.84 -17.12
N ALA A 133 8.57 -35.63 -17.31
CA ALA A 133 7.26 -35.15 -17.76
C ALA A 133 6.59 -34.29 -16.69
N PHE A 134 6.73 -34.67 -15.42
CA PHE A 134 6.28 -33.84 -14.30
C PHE A 134 7.05 -32.53 -14.25
N THR A 135 8.39 -32.53 -14.46
CA THR A 135 9.18 -31.30 -14.49
C THR A 135 8.66 -30.31 -15.54
N VAL A 136 8.33 -30.76 -16.75
CA VAL A 136 7.82 -29.87 -17.82
C VAL A 136 6.44 -29.30 -17.47
N VAL A 137 5.52 -30.15 -16.99
CA VAL A 137 4.18 -29.72 -16.57
C VAL A 137 4.26 -28.75 -15.39
N TRP A 138 5.10 -29.07 -14.41
CA TRP A 138 5.32 -28.26 -13.22
C TRP A 138 5.99 -26.93 -13.52
N LEU A 139 7.00 -26.90 -14.40
CA LEU A 139 7.63 -25.68 -14.88
C LEU A 139 6.59 -24.78 -15.56
N SER A 140 5.70 -25.35 -16.37
CA SER A 140 4.62 -24.61 -17.03
C SER A 140 3.62 -24.01 -16.03
N ILE A 141 3.25 -24.78 -14.99
CA ILE A 141 2.41 -24.30 -13.88
C ILE A 141 3.11 -23.18 -13.11
N THR A 142 4.38 -23.36 -12.78
CA THR A 142 5.21 -22.39 -12.05
C THR A 142 5.38 -21.10 -12.84
N LEU A 143 5.65 -21.19 -14.14
CA LEU A 143 5.71 -20.04 -15.05
C LEU A 143 4.38 -19.29 -15.09
N ASN A 144 3.26 -20.00 -15.20
CA ASN A 144 1.95 -19.38 -15.22
C ASN A 144 1.61 -18.69 -13.88
N GLU A 145 1.94 -19.35 -12.75
CA GLU A 145 1.84 -18.76 -11.41
C GLU A 145 2.74 -17.54 -11.24
N ASN A 146 3.96 -17.55 -11.77
CA ASN A 146 4.88 -16.43 -11.75
C ASN A 146 4.40 -15.27 -12.62
N ILE A 147 3.87 -15.53 -13.82
CA ILE A 147 3.28 -14.48 -14.67
C ILE A 147 2.08 -13.86 -13.96
N ARG A 148 1.21 -14.69 -13.38
CA ARG A 148 0.05 -14.23 -12.61
C ARG A 148 0.51 -13.38 -11.41
N THR A 149 1.46 -13.86 -10.63
CA THR A 149 2.03 -13.15 -9.48
C THR A 149 2.75 -11.87 -9.91
N GLY A 150 3.48 -11.91 -11.02
CA GLY A 150 4.14 -10.75 -11.62
C GLY A 150 3.16 -9.66 -11.99
N ARG A 151 2.01 -10.01 -12.61
CA ARG A 151 0.93 -9.05 -12.86
C ARG A 151 0.33 -8.47 -11.58
N GLN A 152 0.26 -9.25 -10.50
CA GLN A 152 -0.22 -8.78 -9.20
C GLN A 152 0.76 -7.80 -8.54
N LEU A 153 2.07 -8.01 -8.76
CA LEU A 153 3.14 -7.21 -8.17
C LEU A 153 3.56 -6.03 -9.03
N ALA A 154 3.25 -6.02 -10.33
CA ALA A 154 3.67 -4.96 -11.24
C ALA A 154 3.28 -3.55 -10.77
N PRO A 155 2.06 -3.29 -10.23
CA PRO A 155 1.73 -1.97 -9.70
C PRO A 155 2.58 -1.59 -8.48
N ASN A 156 2.87 -2.54 -7.59
CA ASN A 156 3.76 -2.32 -6.44
C ASN A 156 5.20 -2.04 -6.91
N PHE A 157 5.68 -2.80 -7.89
CA PHE A 157 7.00 -2.61 -8.48
C PHE A 157 7.12 -1.22 -9.12
N LEU A 158 6.11 -0.79 -9.88
CA LEU A 158 6.08 0.53 -10.49
C LEU A 158 6.11 1.64 -9.42
N CYS A 159 5.32 1.51 -8.35
CA CYS A 159 5.32 2.45 -7.23
C CYS A 159 6.71 2.55 -6.57
N HIS A 160 7.36 1.41 -6.32
CA HIS A 160 8.71 1.37 -5.75
C HIS A 160 9.74 1.96 -6.71
N PHE A 161 9.67 1.63 -8.00
CA PHE A 161 10.55 2.18 -9.02
C PHE A 161 10.45 3.71 -9.07
N ILE A 162 9.23 4.27 -9.07
CA ILE A 162 9.04 5.72 -9.05
C ILE A 162 9.62 6.32 -7.77
N THR A 163 9.44 5.68 -6.61
CA THR A 163 9.98 6.15 -5.32
C THR A 163 11.51 6.18 -5.29
N VAL A 164 12.16 5.16 -5.86
CA VAL A 164 13.63 5.11 -5.97
C VAL A 164 14.11 6.15 -6.98
N PHE A 165 13.40 6.30 -8.10
CA PHE A 165 13.73 7.27 -9.13
C PHE A 165 13.60 8.71 -8.62
N THR A 166 12.55 9.05 -7.87
CA THR A 166 12.41 10.38 -7.26
C THR A 166 13.53 10.65 -6.25
N ALA A 167 13.88 9.66 -5.41
CA ALA A 167 15.01 9.79 -4.49
C ALA A 167 16.34 10.01 -5.24
N PHE A 168 16.57 9.31 -6.36
CA PHE A 168 17.73 9.53 -7.22
C PHE A 168 17.75 10.95 -7.80
N VAL A 169 16.62 11.45 -8.32
CA VAL A 169 16.52 12.82 -8.86
C VAL A 169 16.81 13.86 -7.79
N VAL A 170 16.30 13.68 -6.56
CA VAL A 170 16.60 14.56 -5.41
C VAL A 170 18.09 14.53 -5.08
N ALA A 171 18.71 13.35 -5.03
CA ALA A 171 20.13 13.20 -4.73
C ALA A 171 21.01 13.86 -5.82
N MET A 172 20.67 13.66 -7.10
CA MET A 172 21.33 14.33 -8.22
C MET A 172 21.19 15.85 -8.12
N ASN A 173 20.00 16.35 -7.80
CA ASN A 173 19.79 17.79 -7.62
C ASN A 173 20.65 18.35 -6.47
N TYR A 174 20.73 17.63 -5.34
CA TYR A 174 21.55 18.02 -4.19
C TYR A 174 23.05 18.04 -4.53
N GLN A 175 23.54 17.01 -5.22
CA GLN A 175 24.96 16.86 -5.53
C GLN A 175 25.45 17.85 -6.58
N PHE A 176 24.64 18.09 -7.62
CA PHE A 176 25.04 18.89 -8.77
C PHE A 176 24.44 20.30 -8.78
N GLY A 177 23.55 20.62 -7.85
CA GLY A 177 22.91 21.94 -7.77
C GLY A 177 22.11 22.30 -9.04
N ILE A 178 21.54 21.31 -9.73
CA ILE A 178 20.85 21.50 -11.02
C ILE A 178 19.74 22.56 -10.89
N ILE A 179 18.99 22.50 -9.79
CA ILE A 179 17.97 23.46 -9.41
C ILE A 179 18.55 24.35 -8.32
N ALA A 180 19.21 25.44 -8.72
CA ALA A 180 19.93 26.33 -7.80
C ALA A 180 19.04 27.41 -7.16
N SER A 181 17.94 27.82 -7.80
CA SER A 181 17.09 28.90 -7.27
C SER A 181 16.19 28.41 -6.14
N ALA A 182 16.06 29.21 -5.08
CA ALA A 182 15.24 28.88 -3.92
C ALA A 182 13.76 28.63 -4.30
N GLU A 183 13.22 29.39 -5.26
CA GLU A 183 11.86 29.21 -5.76
C GLU A 183 11.66 27.84 -6.43
N ASN A 184 12.59 27.46 -7.31
CA ASN A 184 12.48 26.18 -8.01
C ASN A 184 12.73 25.02 -7.05
N MET A 185 13.62 25.16 -6.07
CA MET A 185 13.81 24.15 -5.02
C MET A 185 12.53 23.94 -4.21
N LEU A 186 11.85 25.03 -3.82
CA LEU A 186 10.57 24.98 -3.11
C LEU A 186 9.53 24.16 -3.88
N ILE A 187 9.30 24.51 -5.14
CA ILE A 187 8.33 23.82 -6.00
C ILE A 187 8.76 22.36 -6.22
N PHE A 188 10.04 22.11 -6.47
CA PHE A 188 10.59 20.78 -6.69
C PHE A 188 10.38 19.85 -5.49
N PHE A 189 10.77 20.28 -4.28
CA PHE A 189 10.59 19.46 -3.08
C PHE A 189 9.12 19.19 -2.79
N GLN A 190 8.25 20.20 -2.98
CA GLN A 190 6.82 20.00 -2.76
C GLN A 190 6.20 19.05 -3.79
N ALA A 191 6.66 19.08 -5.05
CA ALA A 191 6.26 18.11 -6.07
C ALA A 191 6.71 16.68 -5.70
N VAL A 192 7.95 16.52 -5.21
CA VAL A 192 8.44 15.23 -4.70
C VAL A 192 7.58 14.72 -3.55
N TYR A 193 7.27 15.56 -2.56
CA TYR A 193 6.41 15.15 -1.44
C TYR A 193 5.02 14.69 -1.91
N LEU A 194 4.41 15.43 -2.84
CA LEU A 194 3.13 15.08 -3.44
C LEU A 194 3.19 13.73 -4.17
N VAL A 195 4.21 13.48 -5.01
CA VAL A 195 4.38 12.20 -5.71
C VAL A 195 4.47 11.05 -4.71
N HIS A 196 5.26 11.20 -3.65
CA HIS A 196 5.35 10.17 -2.62
C HIS A 196 4.05 9.96 -1.85
N ALA A 197 3.27 11.02 -1.60
CA ALA A 197 1.97 10.90 -0.94
C ALA A 197 0.96 10.12 -1.81
N VAL A 198 0.95 10.38 -3.13
CA VAL A 198 0.18 9.60 -4.10
C VAL A 198 0.61 8.14 -4.12
N ILE A 199 1.92 7.85 -4.08
CA ILE A 199 2.43 6.46 -4.03
C ILE A 199 2.03 5.76 -2.73
N ASN A 200 2.13 6.45 -1.59
CA ASN A 200 1.71 5.91 -0.29
C ASN A 200 0.22 5.56 -0.24
N LEU A 201 -0.62 6.27 -0.99
CA LEU A 201 -2.02 5.91 -1.20
C LEU A 201 -2.18 4.76 -2.20
N ALA A 202 -1.44 4.79 -3.31
CA ALA A 202 -1.54 3.81 -4.40
C ALA A 202 -1.09 2.41 -3.97
N LEU A 203 -0.07 2.28 -3.13
CA LEU A 203 0.46 0.99 -2.66
C LEU A 203 -0.60 0.12 -1.94
N PRO A 204 -1.28 0.57 -0.87
CA PRO A 204 -2.29 -0.25 -0.20
C PRO A 204 -3.50 -0.50 -1.11
N VAL A 205 -3.88 0.47 -1.97
CA VAL A 205 -4.94 0.26 -2.97
C VAL A 205 -4.54 -0.83 -3.96
N ALA A 206 -3.29 -0.81 -4.46
CA ALA A 206 -2.77 -1.81 -5.36
C ALA A 206 -2.74 -3.20 -4.70
N MET A 207 -2.31 -3.29 -3.45
CA MET A 207 -2.36 -4.55 -2.69
C MET A 207 -3.79 -5.10 -2.61
N LEU A 208 -4.79 -4.25 -2.33
CA LEU A 208 -6.18 -4.66 -2.23
C LEU A 208 -6.79 -5.03 -3.59
N CYS A 209 -6.49 -4.28 -4.66
CA CYS A 209 -7.09 -4.49 -5.97
C CYS A 209 -6.48 -5.68 -6.71
N TYR A 210 -5.15 -5.80 -6.68
CA TYR A 210 -4.43 -6.76 -7.51
C TYR A 210 -4.18 -8.11 -6.83
N HIS A 211 -4.15 -8.19 -5.50
CA HIS A 211 -4.03 -9.48 -4.82
C HIS A 211 -5.40 -10.19 -4.75
N PRO A 212 -5.62 -11.33 -5.43
CA PRO A 212 -6.96 -11.91 -5.60
C PRO A 212 -7.67 -12.23 -4.27
N LEU A 213 -6.93 -12.81 -3.32
CA LEU A 213 -7.47 -13.15 -2.00
C LEU A 213 -7.84 -11.91 -1.16
N LEU A 214 -7.01 -10.86 -1.21
CA LEU A 214 -7.28 -9.62 -0.48
C LEU A 214 -8.45 -8.87 -1.13
N ASN A 215 -8.50 -8.82 -2.47
CA ASN A 215 -9.60 -8.20 -3.22
C ASN A 215 -10.95 -8.83 -2.87
N ARG A 216 -11.04 -10.17 -2.89
CA ARG A 216 -12.28 -10.88 -2.52
C ARG A 216 -12.74 -10.53 -1.10
N LYS A 217 -11.80 -10.50 -0.14
CA LYS A 217 -12.10 -10.15 1.25
C LYS A 217 -12.44 -8.67 1.44
N ALA A 218 -11.79 -7.79 0.69
CA ALA A 218 -12.08 -6.36 0.67
C ALA A 218 -13.49 -6.10 0.17
N LYS A 219 -13.88 -6.71 -0.96
CA LYS A 219 -15.25 -6.63 -1.51
C LYS A 219 -16.29 -7.14 -0.52
N ALA A 220 -16.05 -8.29 0.12
CA ALA A 220 -16.95 -8.83 1.13
C ALA A 220 -17.10 -7.88 2.33
N SER A 221 -16.00 -7.30 2.81
CA SER A 221 -16.00 -6.37 3.94
C SER A 221 -16.70 -5.04 3.58
N LEU A 222 -16.47 -4.52 2.38
CA LEU A 222 -17.13 -3.32 1.86
C LEU A 222 -18.64 -3.53 1.68
N ALA A 223 -19.08 -4.73 1.26
CA ALA A 223 -20.50 -5.05 1.18
C ALA A 223 -21.18 -5.01 2.56
N ILE A 224 -20.51 -5.51 3.60
CA ILE A 224 -21.02 -5.44 4.99
C ILE A 224 -21.10 -3.98 5.47
N ILE A 225 -20.05 -3.19 5.25
CA ILE A 225 -20.04 -1.77 5.61
C ILE A 225 -21.16 -1.03 4.88
N LYS A 226 -21.35 -1.27 3.58
CA LYS A 226 -22.42 -0.66 2.78
C LYS A 226 -23.80 -0.98 3.36
N LYS A 227 -24.06 -2.25 3.68
CA LYS A 227 -25.33 -2.68 4.31
C LYS A 227 -25.56 -1.99 5.65
N PHE A 228 -24.53 -1.86 6.48
CA PHE A 228 -24.64 -1.17 7.76
C PHE A 228 -25.00 0.31 7.58
N VAL A 229 -24.29 1.01 6.67
CA VAL A 229 -24.54 2.43 6.37
C VAL A 229 -25.95 2.64 5.81
N THR A 230 -26.45 1.76 4.94
CA THR A 230 -27.82 1.88 4.39
C THR A 230 -28.90 1.53 5.41
N ASN A 231 -28.67 0.55 6.29
CA ASN A 231 -29.67 0.08 7.25
C ASN A 231 -29.75 0.98 8.49
N SER A 232 -28.69 1.72 8.85
CA SER A 232 -28.74 2.74 9.91
C SER A 232 -29.78 3.83 9.64
N SER A 233 -30.24 3.99 8.39
CA SER A 233 -31.32 4.91 8.03
C SER A 233 -32.73 4.32 8.11
N ALA A 234 -32.88 3.01 8.38
CA ALA A 234 -34.16 2.29 8.27
C ALA A 234 -34.69 1.70 9.60
N VAL A 235 -34.14 2.11 10.75
CA VAL A 235 -34.59 1.58 12.05
C VAL A 235 -35.94 2.21 12.43
N SER A 236 -37.03 1.53 12.04
CA SER A 236 -38.34 1.66 12.67
C SER A 236 -38.34 0.88 14.00
N PRO A 237 -38.82 1.46 15.12
CA PRO A 237 -38.84 0.78 16.40
C PRO A 237 -39.98 -0.23 16.43
N HIS A 238 -39.65 -1.51 16.31
CA HIS A 238 -40.57 -2.57 16.73
C HIS A 238 -39.85 -3.56 17.65
N GLU A 239 -40.23 -3.50 18.93
CA GLU A 239 -39.84 -4.42 19.98
C GLU A 239 -40.39 -5.82 19.68
N GLY A 240 -39.49 -6.79 19.51
CA GLY A 240 -39.82 -8.20 19.42
C GLY A 240 -38.54 -9.01 19.54
N THR A 241 -38.49 -9.90 20.54
CA THR A 241 -37.40 -10.82 20.89
C THR A 241 -37.13 -11.81 19.76
N ALA A 242 -36.46 -11.37 18.69
CA ALA A 242 -36.07 -12.21 17.57
C ALA A 242 -34.62 -12.69 17.72
N GLN A 243 -34.37 -13.95 17.37
CA GLN A 243 -33.02 -14.53 17.33
C GLN A 243 -32.09 -13.67 16.46
N PRO A 244 -30.78 -13.60 16.77
CA PRO A 244 -29.82 -12.82 15.99
C PRO A 244 -29.71 -13.39 14.56
N LEU A 245 -30.29 -12.66 13.62
CA LEU A 245 -30.19 -12.91 12.19
C LEU A 245 -28.91 -12.27 11.65
N ASP A 246 -28.33 -12.87 10.62
CA ASP A 246 -27.18 -12.32 9.90
C ASP A 246 -27.57 -11.12 9.02
N THR A 247 -26.58 -10.56 8.30
CA THR A 247 -26.77 -9.41 7.40
C THR A 247 -27.70 -9.66 6.21
N ASP A 248 -28.16 -10.89 6.02
CA ASP A 248 -29.09 -11.33 4.98
C ASP A 248 -30.41 -11.85 5.59
N GLY A 249 -30.62 -11.63 6.90
CA GLY A 249 -31.84 -12.05 7.59
C GLY A 249 -31.91 -13.55 7.86
N ARG A 250 -30.78 -14.28 7.78
CA ARG A 250 -30.72 -15.73 8.00
C ARG A 250 -30.22 -16.07 9.41
N PRO A 251 -30.64 -17.18 10.01
CA PRO A 251 -30.08 -17.64 11.28
C PRO A 251 -28.56 -17.85 11.18
N PHE A 252 -27.80 -17.39 12.17
CA PHE A 252 -26.33 -17.50 12.19
C PHE A 252 -25.81 -18.95 12.00
N SER A 253 -26.62 -19.96 12.36
CA SER A 253 -26.33 -21.38 12.16
C SER A 253 -26.26 -21.78 10.68
N GLU A 254 -27.10 -21.21 9.83
CA GLU A 254 -27.11 -21.51 8.38
C GLU A 254 -25.84 -20.99 7.70
N ARG A 255 -25.35 -19.82 8.14
CA ARG A 255 -24.12 -19.22 7.61
C ARG A 255 -22.89 -20.08 7.86
N ILE A 256 -22.78 -20.69 9.04
CA ILE A 256 -21.66 -21.59 9.38
C ILE A 256 -21.73 -22.86 8.50
N GLN A 257 -22.92 -23.41 8.28
CA GLN A 257 -23.10 -24.54 7.36
C GLN A 257 -22.71 -24.18 5.93
N GLN A 258 -23.13 -23.01 5.44
CA GLN A 258 -22.82 -22.57 4.09
C GLN A 258 -21.32 -22.29 3.90
N GLU A 259 -20.65 -21.68 4.87
CA GLU A 259 -19.19 -21.46 4.80
C GLU A 259 -18.40 -22.78 4.79
N ASN A 260 -18.88 -23.80 5.52
CA ASN A 260 -18.30 -25.14 5.48
C ASN A 260 -18.53 -25.82 4.12
N GLN A 261 -19.73 -25.70 3.54
CA GLN A 261 -20.02 -26.21 2.20
C GLN A 261 -19.18 -25.53 1.11
N ASP A 262 -19.01 -24.20 1.18
CA ASP A 262 -18.19 -23.45 0.22
C ASP A 262 -16.71 -23.83 0.31
N LYS A 263 -16.20 -24.07 1.52
CA LYS A 263 -14.84 -24.60 1.72
C LYS A 263 -14.71 -25.99 1.11
N GLU A 264 -15.67 -26.87 1.36
CA GLU A 264 -15.65 -28.23 0.83
C GLU A 264 -15.73 -28.23 -0.71
N ALA A 265 -16.56 -27.37 -1.30
CA ALA A 265 -16.67 -27.19 -2.74
C ALA A 265 -15.36 -26.66 -3.34
N TYR A 266 -14.72 -25.67 -2.70
CA TYR A 266 -13.41 -25.17 -3.11
C TYR A 266 -12.34 -26.25 -3.08
N PHE A 267 -12.28 -27.06 -2.01
CA PHE A 267 -11.34 -28.17 -1.91
C PHE A 267 -11.64 -29.28 -2.93
N LYS A 268 -12.91 -29.58 -3.20
CA LYS A 268 -13.30 -30.50 -4.27
C LYS A 268 -12.88 -29.99 -5.65
N GLN A 269 -13.03 -28.70 -5.92
CA GLN A 269 -12.62 -28.08 -7.18
C GLN A 269 -11.10 -28.09 -7.37
N LEU A 270 -10.35 -27.90 -6.27
CA LEU A 270 -8.90 -28.09 -6.24
C LEU A 270 -8.52 -29.55 -6.46
N ALA A 271 -9.20 -30.48 -5.81
CA ALA A 271 -8.94 -31.91 -5.94
C ALA A 271 -9.26 -32.42 -7.36
N SER A 272 -10.37 -32.00 -7.98
CA SER A 272 -10.72 -32.38 -9.36
C SER A 272 -9.76 -31.77 -10.38
N ALA A 273 -9.30 -30.53 -10.15
CA ALA A 273 -8.25 -29.94 -10.98
C ALA A 273 -6.92 -30.71 -10.90
N TRP A 274 -6.72 -31.52 -9.86
CA TRP A 274 -5.49 -32.28 -9.61
C TRP A 274 -5.65 -33.79 -9.87
N GLY A 275 -6.87 -34.33 -9.88
CA GLY A 275 -7.16 -35.77 -9.92
C GLY A 275 -7.37 -36.38 -11.31
N ASP A 276 -7.63 -35.57 -12.35
CA ASP A 276 -8.01 -36.09 -13.68
C ASP A 276 -6.83 -36.26 -14.66
N LYS A 277 -5.59 -36.36 -14.15
CA LYS A 277 -4.40 -36.68 -14.98
C LYS A 277 -3.49 -37.71 -14.32
N ALA A 278 -4.07 -38.86 -13.96
CA ALA A 278 -3.33 -40.11 -13.76
C ALA A 278 -3.60 -41.03 -14.94
#